data_AF-A0A1U7IUA8-F1
#
_entry.id   AF-A0A1U7IUA8-F1
#
_cell.length_a   1.000
_cell.length_b   1.000
_cell.length_c   1.000
_cell.angle_alpha   90.00
_cell.angle_beta   90.00
_cell.angle_gamma   90.00
#
_symmetry.space_group_name_H-M   'P 1'
#
loop_
_entity.id
_entity.type
_entity.pdbx_description
1 polymer ?
#
loop_
_entity_poly.entity_id
_entity_poly.type
_entity_poly.pdbx_seq_one_letter_code
_entity_poly.pdbx_strand_id
1 'polypeptide(L)'
;MRFINFNLSSLLRRVRFFVAACVCALLVVSYALPAYSATSKPTEGEANLLEIEGKSQDSIAGKNPADFGLHKQIKETNPGLNEIQGTADADKMKRPSNTSDNTKSVEQIIGNTLEKATGEK
;
A
#
# COMPACT_ATOMS: atom_id res chain seq x y z
N MET A 1 -36.00 45.28 20.89
CA MET A 1 -35.30 44.45 19.89
C MET A 1 -36.31 43.46 19.33
N ARG A 2 -36.56 43.46 18.00
CA ARG A 2 -37.46 42.48 17.36
C ARG A 2 -36.64 41.24 17.02
N PHE A 3 -36.91 40.13 17.69
CA PHE A 3 -36.31 38.85 17.36
C PHE A 3 -36.98 38.27 16.13
N ILE A 4 -36.18 38.03 15.08
CA ILE A 4 -36.62 37.35 13.86
C ILE A 4 -36.81 35.88 14.23
N ASN A 5 -38.06 35.48 14.44
CA ASN A 5 -38.41 34.07 14.64
C ASN A 5 -38.27 33.35 13.29
N PHE A 6 -37.08 32.85 12.98
CA PHE A 6 -36.88 31.98 11.83
C PHE A 6 -37.75 30.73 11.99
N ASN A 7 -38.61 30.49 11.00
CA ASN A 7 -39.54 29.38 10.98
C ASN A 7 -38.78 28.07 10.67
N LEU A 8 -38.01 27.60 11.67
CA LEU A 8 -37.01 26.54 11.61
C LEU A 8 -37.60 25.21 11.08
N SER A 9 -38.87 24.94 11.38
CA SER A 9 -39.61 23.78 10.88
C SER A 9 -39.78 23.78 9.35
N SER A 10 -40.05 24.94 8.75
CA SER A 10 -40.19 25.07 7.29
C SER A 10 -38.84 24.94 6.56
N LEU A 11 -37.75 25.32 7.24
CA LEU A 11 -36.40 25.22 6.70
C LEU A 11 -35.94 23.76 6.73
N LEU A 12 -36.17 23.06 7.85
CA LEU A 12 -35.87 21.63 8.02
C LEU A 12 -36.60 20.76 7.00
N ARG A 13 -37.87 21.07 6.68
CA ARG A 13 -38.63 20.35 5.65
C ARG A 13 -38.02 20.52 4.25
N ARG A 14 -37.55 21.73 3.91
CA ARG A 14 -36.91 22.03 2.63
C ARG A 14 -35.53 21.37 2.52
N VAL A 15 -34.74 21.41 3.59
CA VAL A 15 -33.44 20.74 3.66
C VAL A 15 -33.58 19.23 3.47
N ARG A 16 -34.59 18.59 4.09
CA ARG A 16 -34.84 17.15 3.92
C ARG A 16 -35.15 16.77 2.48
N PHE A 17 -35.95 17.57 1.78
CA PHE A 17 -36.23 17.37 0.36
C PHE A 17 -34.98 17.54 -0.51
N PHE A 18 -34.17 18.56 -0.22
CA PHE A 18 -32.93 18.81 -0.94
C PHE A 18 -31.93 17.66 -0.77
N VAL A 19 -31.73 17.19 0.46
CA VAL A 19 -30.85 16.05 0.75
C VAL A 19 -31.33 14.79 0.04
N ALA A 20 -32.65 14.52 0.06
CA ALA A 20 -33.21 13.37 -0.65
C ALA A 20 -32.95 13.43 -2.17
N ALA A 21 -33.11 14.60 -2.78
CA ALA A 21 -32.81 14.81 -4.20
C ALA A 21 -31.32 14.58 -4.52
N CYS A 22 -30.40 15.07 -3.67
CA CYS A 22 -28.97 14.81 -3.82
C CYS A 22 -28.63 13.32 -3.73
N VAL A 23 -29.21 12.59 -2.78
CA VAL A 23 -28.98 11.14 -2.64
C VAL A 23 -29.50 10.40 -3.87
N CYS A 24 -30.69 10.73 -4.36
CA CYS A 24 -31.23 10.13 -5.59
C CYS A 24 -30.32 10.40 -6.81
N ALA A 25 -29.82 11.62 -6.95
CA ALA A 25 -28.87 11.96 -8.02
C ALA A 25 -27.57 11.16 -7.92
N LEU A 26 -27.00 11.03 -6.71
CA LEU A 26 -25.80 10.23 -6.46
C LEU A 26 -26.00 8.75 -6.78
N LEU A 27 -27.17 8.18 -6.47
CA LEU A 27 -27.50 6.80 -6.80
C LEU A 27 -27.59 6.59 -8.32
N VAL A 28 -28.22 7.50 -9.05
CA VAL A 28 -28.31 7.43 -10.52
C VAL A 28 -26.93 7.55 -11.15
N VAL A 29 -26.08 8.47 -10.68
CA VAL A 29 -24.70 8.62 -11.16
C VAL A 29 -23.87 7.38 -10.83
N SER A 30 -24.00 6.82 -9.63
CA SER A 30 -23.30 5.59 -9.21
C SER A 30 -23.73 4.35 -10.01
N TYR A 31 -24.97 4.33 -10.52
CA TYR A 31 -25.47 3.25 -11.38
C TYR A 31 -25.04 3.44 -12.84
N ALA A 32 -25.10 4.67 -13.35
CA ALA A 32 -24.83 4.99 -14.75
C ALA A 32 -23.34 5.07 -15.09
N LEU A 33 -22.48 5.29 -14.09
CA LEU A 33 -21.03 5.25 -14.24
C LEU A 33 -20.53 3.96 -13.57
N PRO A 34 -20.20 2.91 -14.35
CA PRO A 34 -19.48 1.77 -13.80
C PRO A 34 -18.24 2.30 -13.08
N ALA A 35 -17.93 1.76 -11.90
CA ALA A 35 -16.69 2.08 -11.20
C ALA A 35 -15.53 2.01 -12.21
N TYR A 36 -14.80 3.12 -12.37
CA TYR A 36 -13.65 3.20 -13.25
C TYR A 36 -12.54 2.33 -12.63
N SER A 37 -12.65 1.00 -12.78
CA SER A 37 -11.55 0.10 -12.48
C SER A 37 -10.51 0.32 -13.56
N ALA A 38 -9.25 0.44 -13.17
CA ALA A 38 -8.14 0.46 -14.11
C ALA A 38 -8.36 -0.66 -15.14
N THR A 39 -8.21 -0.32 -16.43
CA THR A 39 -8.33 -1.27 -17.54
C THR A 39 -7.39 -2.43 -17.28
N SER A 40 -7.89 -3.54 -16.72
CA SER A 40 -7.11 -4.77 -16.65
C SER A 40 -7.00 -5.27 -18.08
N LYS A 41 -5.80 -5.66 -18.50
CA LYS A 41 -5.65 -6.44 -19.71
C LYS A 41 -5.96 -7.89 -19.31
N PRO A 42 -7.13 -8.44 -19.65
CA PRO A 42 -7.49 -9.80 -19.24
C PRO A 42 -6.49 -10.85 -19.74
N THR A 43 -5.79 -10.54 -20.84
CA THR A 43 -4.71 -11.37 -21.42
C THR A 43 -3.39 -11.32 -20.65
N GLU A 44 -3.14 -10.32 -19.79
CA GLU A 44 -1.92 -10.30 -18.96
C GLU A 44 -1.96 -11.39 -17.88
N GLY A 45 -3.16 -11.78 -17.41
CA GLY A 45 -3.31 -12.93 -16.51
C GLY A 45 -2.92 -14.24 -17.18
N GLU A 46 -3.36 -14.44 -18.43
CA GLU A 46 -3.04 -15.64 -19.23
C GLU A 46 -1.54 -15.74 -19.55
N ALA A 47 -0.89 -14.62 -19.89
CA ALA A 47 0.54 -14.59 -20.14
C ALA A 47 1.37 -15.02 -18.91
N ASN A 48 0.99 -14.57 -17.71
CA ASN A 48 1.64 -14.98 -16.47
C ASN A 48 1.43 -16.47 -16.17
N LEU A 49 0.25 -17.02 -16.46
CA LEU A 49 -0.06 -18.43 -16.23
C LEU A 49 0.78 -19.35 -17.13
N LEU A 50 0.95 -18.99 -18.41
CA LEU A 50 1.79 -19.75 -19.34
C LEU A 50 3.26 -19.74 -18.93
N GLU A 51 3.76 -18.61 -18.40
CA GLU A 51 5.13 -18.53 -17.88
C GLU A 51 5.31 -19.42 -16.63
N ILE A 52 4.35 -19.41 -15.72
CA ILE A 52 4.35 -20.25 -14.51
C ILE A 52 4.25 -21.73 -14.90
N GLU A 53 3.40 -22.07 -15.87
CA GLU A 53 3.26 -23.43 -16.40
C GLU A 53 4.57 -23.91 -17.02
N GLY A 54 5.19 -23.09 -17.88
CA GLY A 54 6.49 -23.39 -18.50
C GLY A 54 7.58 -23.61 -17.45
N LYS A 55 7.69 -22.71 -16.46
CA LYS A 55 8.62 -22.87 -15.32
C LYS A 55 8.35 -24.16 -14.53
N SER A 56 7.07 -24.51 -14.32
CA SER A 56 6.70 -25.73 -13.58
C SER A 56 7.04 -26.99 -14.37
N GLN A 57 6.83 -26.99 -15.69
CA GLN A 57 7.20 -28.09 -16.56
C GLN A 57 8.72 -28.23 -16.64
N ASP A 58 9.48 -27.14 -16.80
CA ASP A 58 10.95 -27.14 -16.79
C ASP A 58 11.55 -27.58 -15.46
N SER A 59 10.83 -27.37 -14.35
CA SER A 59 11.22 -27.86 -13.03
C SER A 59 11.16 -29.38 -12.96
N ILE A 60 10.15 -29.99 -13.58
CA ILE A 60 9.89 -31.43 -13.54
C ILE A 60 10.65 -32.16 -14.66
N ALA A 61 10.78 -31.52 -15.83
CA ALA A 61 11.43 -32.05 -17.02
C ALA A 61 12.95 -31.85 -16.96
N GLY A 62 13.64 -32.69 -16.17
CA GLY A 62 15.07 -32.91 -16.34
C GLY A 62 15.97 -32.62 -15.16
N LYS A 63 15.44 -32.42 -13.94
CA LYS A 63 16.26 -32.27 -12.73
C LYS A 63 15.88 -33.33 -11.69
N ASN A 64 16.90 -34.02 -11.17
CA ASN A 64 16.76 -34.88 -10.01
C ASN A 64 16.16 -34.05 -8.86
N PRO A 65 15.30 -34.57 -7.97
CA PRO A 65 14.76 -33.80 -6.83
C PRO A 65 15.85 -33.16 -5.96
N ALA A 66 17.08 -33.67 -6.00
CA ALA A 66 18.26 -33.12 -5.35
C ALA A 66 18.90 -31.90 -6.07
N ASP A 67 18.61 -31.70 -7.36
CA ASP A 67 19.03 -30.54 -8.17
C ASP A 67 18.04 -29.37 -8.11
N PHE A 68 16.87 -29.58 -7.47
CA PHE A 68 16.09 -28.49 -6.93
C PHE A 68 16.93 -27.86 -5.84
N GLY A 69 17.72 -26.86 -6.21
CA GLY A 69 18.44 -26.03 -5.26
C GLY A 69 17.41 -25.37 -4.37
N LEU A 70 17.04 -26.02 -3.27
CA LEU A 70 16.09 -25.54 -2.28
C LEU A 70 16.47 -24.12 -1.87
N HIS A 71 17.78 -23.88 -1.73
CA HIS A 71 18.35 -22.56 -1.49
C HIS A 71 18.08 -21.53 -2.59
N LYS A 72 18.13 -21.89 -3.88
CA LYS A 72 17.77 -20.98 -4.98
C LYS A 72 16.28 -20.67 -4.94
N GLN A 73 15.44 -21.69 -4.79
CA GLN A 73 13.99 -21.52 -4.75
C GLN A 73 13.54 -20.68 -3.55
N ILE A 74 14.10 -20.96 -2.36
CA ILE A 74 13.86 -20.15 -1.16
C ILE A 74 14.31 -18.70 -1.38
N LYS A 75 15.45 -18.47 -2.04
CA LYS A 75 15.97 -17.13 -2.31
C LYS A 75 15.15 -16.33 -3.33
N GLU A 76 14.58 -17.01 -4.33
CA GLU A 76 13.71 -16.38 -5.34
C GLU A 76 12.30 -16.13 -4.82
N THR A 77 11.75 -17.01 -3.99
CA THR A 77 10.42 -16.86 -3.37
C THR A 77 10.45 -15.87 -2.20
N ASN A 78 11.58 -15.75 -1.49
CA ASN A 78 11.76 -14.83 -0.38
C ASN A 78 12.87 -13.81 -0.67
N PRO A 79 12.66 -12.89 -1.63
CA PRO A 79 13.70 -11.92 -2.00
C PRO A 79 13.89 -10.82 -0.93
N GLY A 80 13.04 -10.80 0.10
CA GLY A 80 12.98 -9.79 1.16
C GLY A 80 13.69 -10.13 2.46
N LEU A 81 13.74 -9.16 3.38
CA LEU A 81 14.16 -9.43 4.77
C LEU A 81 13.18 -10.34 5.50
N ASN A 82 11.88 -10.18 5.22
CA ASN A 82 10.80 -11.01 5.73
C ASN A 82 9.77 -11.27 4.60
N GLU A 83 9.01 -12.36 4.72
CA GLU A 83 7.91 -12.74 3.82
C GLU A 83 6.84 -11.65 3.67
N ILE A 84 6.55 -10.90 4.74
CA ILE A 84 5.49 -9.88 4.76
C ILE A 84 5.89 -8.59 4.03
N GLN A 85 7.18 -8.22 4.07
CA GLN A 85 7.65 -6.95 3.48
C GLN A 85 8.30 -7.14 2.11
N GLY A 86 8.72 -8.37 1.76
CA GLY A 86 9.37 -8.65 0.47
C GLY A 86 10.58 -7.73 0.25
N THR A 87 10.78 -7.27 -0.99
CA THR A 87 11.86 -6.34 -1.37
C THR A 87 11.51 -4.87 -1.19
N ALA A 88 10.39 -4.54 -0.54
CA ALA A 88 9.92 -3.16 -0.46
C ALA A 88 11.00 -2.26 0.14
N ASP A 89 11.45 -1.28 -0.64
CA ASP A 89 12.50 -0.31 -0.29
C ASP A 89 13.77 -0.92 0.33
N ALA A 90 14.11 -2.16 -0.04
CA ALA A 90 15.24 -2.90 0.52
C ALA A 90 16.59 -2.19 0.31
N ASP A 91 16.70 -1.39 -0.75
CA ASP A 91 17.81 -0.51 -1.11
C ASP A 91 17.92 0.73 -0.20
N LYS A 92 16.80 1.19 0.37
CA LYS A 92 16.74 2.33 1.30
C LYS A 92 16.91 1.93 2.76
N MET A 93 16.89 0.64 3.07
CA MET A 93 17.06 0.14 4.44
C MET A 93 18.53 0.23 4.89
N LYS A 94 18.77 0.81 6.06
CA LYS A 94 20.08 0.74 6.71
C LYS A 94 20.36 -0.67 7.22
N ARG A 95 21.45 -1.24 6.74
CA ARG A 95 22.03 -2.54 7.07
C ARG A 95 23.49 -2.31 7.53
N PRO A 96 24.04 -3.17 8.39
CA PRO A 96 25.43 -3.04 8.81
C PRO A 96 26.43 -2.95 7.65
N SER A 97 26.11 -3.58 6.51
CA SER A 97 26.95 -3.56 5.30
C SER A 97 26.87 -2.27 4.47
N ASN A 98 25.79 -1.49 4.57
CA ASN A 98 25.62 -0.23 3.82
C ASN A 98 25.56 1.01 4.76
N THR A 99 25.87 0.80 6.04
CA THR A 99 25.85 1.81 7.08
C THR A 99 27.27 1.94 7.61
N SER A 100 27.96 3.06 7.31
CA SER A 100 29.29 3.30 7.85
C SER A 100 29.27 3.26 9.38
N ASP A 101 30.35 2.76 9.99
CA ASP A 101 30.58 2.71 11.45
C ASP A 101 30.39 4.05 12.17
N ASN A 102 30.41 5.16 11.42
CA ASN A 102 30.16 6.51 11.91
C ASN A 102 28.66 6.89 11.97
N THR A 103 27.76 5.90 11.94
CA THR A 103 26.34 6.13 12.08
C THR A 103 26.00 6.26 13.55
N LYS A 104 25.71 7.49 13.98
CA LYS A 104 25.33 7.80 15.37
C LYS A 104 24.18 6.90 15.80
N SER A 105 24.33 6.25 16.96
CA SER A 105 23.24 5.50 17.59
C SER A 105 22.04 6.43 17.80
N VAL A 106 20.83 5.89 17.76
CA VAL A 106 19.59 6.66 18.03
C VAL A 106 19.71 7.43 19.34
N GLU A 107 20.35 6.83 20.35
CA GLU A 107 20.62 7.45 21.64
C GLU A 107 21.57 8.65 21.54
N GLN A 108 22.62 8.55 20.71
CA GLN A 108 23.53 9.67 20.44
C GLN A 108 22.85 10.79 19.63
N ILE A 109 21.91 10.46 18.74
CA ILE A 109 21.15 11.46 17.98
C ILE A 109 20.20 12.21 18.91
N ILE A 110 19.48 11.49 19.76
CA ILE A 110 18.56 12.06 20.74
C ILE A 110 19.32 12.91 21.77
N GLY A 111 20.44 12.40 22.31
CA GLY A 111 21.31 13.12 23.24
C GLY A 111 21.83 14.43 22.66
N ASN A 112 22.46 14.39 21.47
CA ASN A 112 22.95 15.60 20.79
C ASN A 112 21.82 16.61 20.48
N THR A 113 20.61 16.13 20.20
CA THR A 113 19.46 17.00 19.90
C THR A 113 18.91 17.65 21.16
N LEU A 114 18.82 16.91 22.27
CA LEU A 114 18.44 17.44 23.58
C LEU A 114 19.47 18.45 24.08
N GLU A 115 20.75 18.11 24.02
CA GLU A 115 21.85 18.98 24.45
C GLU A 115 21.84 20.31 23.66
N LYS A 116 21.68 20.23 22.34
CA LYS A 116 21.55 21.41 21.48
C LYS A 116 20.27 22.23 21.74
N ALA A 117 19.17 21.60 22.16
CA ALA A 117 17.92 22.27 22.48
C ALA A 117 17.93 22.90 23.89
N THR A 118 18.67 22.31 24.82
CA THR A 118 18.76 22.74 26.22
C THR A 118 19.91 23.72 26.44
N GLY A 119 20.85 23.81 25.49
CA GLY A 119 21.91 24.81 25.47
C GLY A 119 23.10 24.50 26.38
N GLU A 120 23.13 23.31 27.00
CA GLU A 120 24.36 22.81 27.60
C GLU A 120 25.32 22.33 26.48
N LYS A 121 26.60 22.65 26.65
CA LYS A 121 27.70 22.25 25.77
C LYS A 121 28.60 21.28 26.50
#